data_AF-A0A3M2GD00-F1
#
_entry.id   AF-A0A3M2GD00-F1
#
_cell.length_a   1.000
_cell.length_b   1.000
_cell.length_c   1.000
_cell.angle_alpha   90.00
_cell.angle_beta   90.00
_cell.angle_gamma   90.00
#
_symmetry.space_group_name_H-M   'P 1'
#
loop_
_entity.id
_entity.type
_entity.pdbx_description
1 polymer ?
#
loop_
_entity_poly.entity_id
_entity_poly.type
_entity_poly.pdbx_seq_one_letter_code
_entity_poly.pdbx_strand_id
1 'polypeptide(L)'
;MAATTGPSVVGARHPRVRALRRLLARRGAGAPVVLEGPRTVGEALDAAWSLETVVAPADAVERHEVAAVLDRLDDAVEVLVVRPEVFGRLAPTVTPQP
;
A
#
# COMPACT_ATOMS: atom_id res chain seq x y z
N MET A 1 7.09 28.72 9.71
CA MET A 1 5.84 27.92 9.66
C MET A 1 6.08 26.76 8.71
N ALA A 2 6.39 25.57 9.22
CA ALA A 2 6.58 24.38 8.38
C ALA A 2 5.19 23.86 7.98
N ALA A 3 4.94 23.74 6.68
CA ALA A 3 3.73 23.09 6.17
C ALA A 3 3.85 21.59 6.44
N THR A 4 3.10 21.09 7.41
CA THR A 4 2.90 19.66 7.63
C THR A 4 2.18 19.12 6.39
N THR A 5 2.95 18.62 5.43
CA THR A 5 2.39 18.01 4.22
C THR A 5 1.89 16.65 4.64
N GLY A 6 0.66 16.60 5.15
CA GLY A 6 -0.05 15.34 5.32
C GLY A 6 -0.05 14.58 3.99
N PRO A 7 -0.09 13.24 4.02
CA PRO A 7 0.07 12.44 2.82
C PRO A 7 -0.99 12.84 1.78
N SER A 8 -0.54 13.35 0.63
CA SER A 8 -1.45 13.82 -0.42
C SER A 8 -2.23 12.64 -0.99
N VAL A 9 -3.56 12.66 -0.86
CA VAL A 9 -4.43 11.59 -1.36
C VAL A 9 -4.41 11.56 -2.89
N VAL A 10 -3.96 10.46 -3.49
CA VAL A 10 -3.85 10.32 -4.95
C VAL A 10 -5.05 9.58 -5.57
N GLY A 11 -5.42 9.99 -6.78
CA GLY A 11 -6.56 9.43 -7.54
C GLY A 11 -6.16 8.41 -8.62
N ALA A 12 -7.15 7.78 -9.27
CA ALA A 12 -6.96 6.72 -10.26
C ALA A 12 -6.07 7.09 -11.48
N ARG A 13 -6.02 8.38 -11.84
CA ARG A 13 -5.21 8.87 -12.97
C ARG A 13 -3.76 9.15 -12.59
N HIS A 14 -3.41 9.09 -11.30
CA HIS A 14 -2.05 9.32 -10.83
C HIS A 14 -1.08 8.32 -11.49
N PRO A 15 0.07 8.77 -12.03
CA PRO A 15 1.01 7.90 -12.73
C PRO A 15 1.42 6.68 -11.90
N ARG A 16 1.61 6.87 -10.58
CA ARG A 16 1.98 5.79 -9.67
C ARG A 16 0.89 4.74 -9.47
N VAL A 17 -0.38 5.16 -9.35
CA VAL A 17 -1.52 4.24 -9.28
C VAL A 17 -1.63 3.42 -10.57
N ARG A 18 -1.41 4.05 -11.73
CA ARG A 18 -1.39 3.34 -13.03
C ARG A 18 -0.25 2.32 -13.12
N ALA A 19 0.95 2.68 -12.64
CA ALA A 19 2.10 1.78 -12.60
C ALA A 19 1.83 0.58 -11.69
N LEU A 20 1.29 0.82 -10.49
CA LEU A 20 0.93 -0.22 -9.53
C LEU A 20 -0.10 -1.19 -10.11
N ARG A 21 -1.16 -0.69 -10.76
CA ARG A 21 -2.15 -1.55 -11.44
C ARG A 21 -1.52 -2.45 -12.51
N ARG A 22 -0.54 -1.94 -13.27
CA ARG A 22 0.19 -2.73 -14.26
C ARG A 22 1.09 -3.78 -13.61
N LEU A 23 1.70 -3.46 -12.47
CA LEU A 23 2.55 -4.38 -11.71
C LEU A 23 1.72 -5.53 -11.13
N LEU A 24 0.59 -5.22 -10.50
CA LEU A 24 -0.35 -6.20 -9.93
C LEU A 24 -1.01 -7.11 -10.98
N ALA A 25 -1.11 -6.64 -12.22
CA ALA A 25 -1.63 -7.45 -13.33
C ALA A 25 -0.62 -8.48 -13.87
N ARG A 26 0.67 -8.42 -13.47
CA ARG A 26 1.69 -9.37 -13.92
C ARG A 26 1.46 -10.76 -13.31
N ARG A 27 1.77 -11.80 -14.08
CA ARG A 27 1.71 -13.20 -13.67
C ARG A 27 3.05 -13.89 -13.94
N GLY A 28 3.44 -14.83 -13.09
CA GLY A 28 4.65 -15.65 -13.27
C GLY A 28 5.86 -15.15 -12.47
N ALA A 29 7.05 -15.63 -12.84
CA ALA A 29 8.31 -15.27 -12.19
C ALA A 29 8.56 -13.75 -12.24
N GLY A 30 8.83 -13.14 -11.09
CA GLY A 30 9.00 -11.68 -10.96
C GLY A 30 7.68 -10.89 -10.80
N ALA A 31 6.55 -11.55 -10.56
CA ALA A 31 5.36 -10.89 -10.05
C ALA A 31 5.61 -10.37 -8.62
N PRO A 32 5.04 -9.21 -8.25
CA PRO A 32 5.18 -8.70 -6.89
C PRO A 32 4.48 -9.63 -5.89
N VAL A 33 5.03 -9.74 -4.69
CA VAL A 33 4.31 -10.29 -3.54
C VAL A 33 3.46 -9.17 -2.96
N VAL A 34 2.17 -9.44 -2.74
CA VAL A 34 1.22 -8.48 -2.19
C VAL A 34 0.82 -8.96 -0.80
N LEU A 35 0.99 -8.09 0.19
CA LEU A 35 0.55 -8.33 1.57
C LEU A 35 -0.69 -7.48 1.83
N GLU A 36 -1.74 -8.10 2.34
CA GLU A 36 -3.01 -7.45 2.58
C GLU A 36 -3.34 -7.41 4.07
N GLY A 37 -3.78 -6.23 4.51
CA GLY A 37 -4.22 -5.97 5.87
C GLY A 37 -3.09 -5.54 6.81
N PRO A 38 -3.42 -4.69 7.80
CA PRO A 38 -2.42 -4.10 8.70
C PRO A 38 -1.68 -5.16 9.53
N ARG A 39 -2.36 -6.25 9.90
CA ARG A 39 -1.73 -7.36 10.64
C ARG A 39 -0.62 -8.03 9.82
N THR A 40 -0.92 -8.47 8.60
CA THR A 40 0.04 -9.16 7.71
C THR A 40 1.24 -8.27 7.41
N VAL A 41 0.99 -6.98 7.17
CA VAL A 41 2.07 -6.00 6.94
C VAL A 41 2.91 -5.81 8.21
N GLY A 42 2.28 -5.69 9.38
CA GLY A 42 2.98 -5.60 10.66
C GLY A 42 3.88 -6.80 10.95
N GLU A 43 3.39 -8.02 10.68
CA GLU A 43 4.14 -9.27 10.80
C GLU A 43 5.35 -9.31 9.83
N ALA A 44 5.20 -8.81 8.61
CA ALA A 44 6.31 -8.72 7.66
C ALA A 44 7.39 -7.71 8.11
N LEU A 45 6.98 -6.58 8.69
CA LEU A 45 7.91 -5.64 9.31
C LEU A 45 8.64 -6.27 10.50
N ASP A 46 7.94 -7.03 11.35
CA ASP A 46 8.56 -7.76 12.47
C ASP A 46 9.57 -8.83 11.99
N ALA A 47 9.33 -9.39 10.79
CA ALA A 47 10.24 -10.32 10.12
C ALA A 47 11.37 -9.63 9.33
N ALA A 48 11.51 -8.29 9.43
CA ALA A 48 12.49 -7.48 8.72
C ALA A 48 12.42 -7.61 7.18
N TRP A 49 11.23 -7.83 6.63
CA TRP A 49 11.05 -7.83 5.17
C TRP A 49 11.17 -6.40 4.64
N SER A 50 11.91 -6.24 3.54
CA SER A 50 12.01 -4.95 2.83
C SER A 50 10.74 -4.71 2.00
N LEU A 51 9.88 -3.83 2.49
CA LEU A 51 8.71 -3.38 1.75
C LEU A 51 9.07 -2.26 0.78
N GLU A 52 8.62 -2.33 -0.48
CA GLU A 52 8.87 -1.28 -1.46
C GLU A 52 7.79 -0.19 -1.44
N THR A 53 6.53 -0.58 -1.24
CA THR A 53 5.39 0.34 -1.32
C THR A 53 4.27 -0.13 -0.42
N VAL A 54 3.73 0.77 0.40
CA VAL A 54 2.52 0.56 1.19
C VAL A 54 1.41 1.44 0.64
N VAL A 55 0.24 0.85 0.44
CA VAL A 55 -0.94 1.56 -0.08
C VAL A 55 -2.02 1.50 0.98
N ALA A 56 -2.59 2.66 1.32
CA ALA A 56 -3.67 2.76 2.29
C ALA A 56 -4.82 3.61 1.74
N PRO A 57 -6.09 3.29 2.01
CA PRO A 57 -7.19 4.16 1.65
C PRO A 57 -7.27 5.34 2.63
N ALA A 58 -7.60 6.52 2.11
CA ALA A 58 -7.60 7.78 2.86
C ALA A 58 -8.56 7.80 4.06
N ASP A 59 -9.62 7.00 4.02
CA ASP A 59 -10.60 6.85 5.11
C ASP A 59 -10.17 5.84 6.19
N ALA A 60 -9.00 5.22 6.03
CA ALA A 60 -8.46 4.26 7.00
C ALA A 60 -7.11 4.66 7.60
N VAL A 61 -6.43 5.70 7.08
CA VAL A 61 -5.08 6.08 7.56
C VAL A 61 -5.06 6.47 9.04
N GLU A 62 -6.17 7.00 9.57
CA GLU A 62 -6.30 7.38 10.98
C GLU A 62 -6.78 6.24 11.88
N ARG A 63 -7.13 5.07 11.31
CA ARG A 63 -7.51 3.91 12.12
C ARG A 63 -6.28 3.41 12.86
N HIS A 64 -6.45 3.09 14.14
CA HIS A 64 -5.36 2.72 15.03
C HIS A 64 -4.44 1.65 14.43
N GLU A 65 -4.98 0.55 13.89
CA GLU A 65 -4.16 -0.52 13.31
C GLU A 65 -3.39 -0.11 12.04
N VAL A 66 -3.89 0.85 11.26
CA VAL A 66 -3.22 1.34 10.05
C VAL A 66 -2.16 2.36 10.44
N ALA A 67 -2.50 3.31 11.30
CA ALA A 67 -1.57 4.32 11.81
C ALA A 67 -0.35 3.64 12.48
N ALA A 68 -0.58 2.64 13.33
CA ALA A 68 0.50 1.89 13.98
C ALA A 68 1.46 1.19 13.01
N VAL A 69 0.96 0.78 11.83
CA VAL A 69 1.83 0.22 10.77
C VAL A 69 2.58 1.32 10.05
N LEU A 70 1.90 2.41 9.68
CA LEU A 70 2.51 3.55 8.99
C LEU A 70 3.63 4.19 9.81
N ASP A 71 3.44 4.31 11.13
CA ASP A 71 4.43 4.85 12.07
C ASP A 71 5.70 3.99 12.19
N ARG A 72 5.64 2.73 11.77
CA ARG A 72 6.77 1.78 11.79
C ARG A 72 7.53 1.71 10.48
N LEU A 73 7.07 2.37 9.42
CA LEU A 73 7.70 2.29 8.10
C LEU A 73 8.98 3.11 8.06
N ASP A 74 10.02 2.57 7.42
CA ASP A 74 11.22 3.31 7.09
C ASP A 74 10.92 4.40 6.04
N ASP A 75 11.70 5.49 6.06
CA ASP A 75 11.61 6.59 5.07
C ASP A 75 11.81 6.13 3.61
N ALA A 76 12.41 4.96 3.41
CA ALA A 76 12.62 4.36 2.09
C ALA A 76 11.35 3.72 1.51
N VAL A 77 10.35 3.42 2.36
CA VAL A 77 9.09 2.80 1.92
C VAL A 77 8.17 3.87 1.35
N GLU A 78 7.77 3.72 0.09
CA GLU A 78 6.81 4.64 -0.50
C GLU A 78 5.41 4.42 0.08
N VAL A 79 4.82 5.47 0.66
CA VAL A 79 3.44 5.44 1.16
C VAL A 79 2.50 6.14 0.17
N LEU A 80 1.55 5.38 -0.39
CA LEU A 80 0.52 5.90 -1.28
C LEU A 80 -0.84 5.87 -0.59
N VAL A 81 -1.27 7.05 -0.12
CA VAL A 81 -2.64 7.23 0.35
C VAL A 81 -3.55 7.48 -0.85
N VAL A 82 -4.55 6.63 -1.04
CA VAL A 82 -5.45 6.66 -2.20
C VAL A 82 -6.90 6.86 -1.81
N ARG A 83 -7.74 7.31 -2.74
CA ARG A 83 -9.19 7.32 -2.50
C ARG A 83 -9.74 5.90 -2.29
N PRO A 84 -10.75 5.69 -1.45
CA PRO A 84 -11.32 4.35 -1.20
C PRO A 84 -11.74 3.61 -2.48
N GLU A 85 -12.37 4.31 -3.43
CA GLU A 85 -12.78 3.70 -4.72
C GLU A 85 -11.59 3.25 -5.59
N VAL A 86 -10.42 3.88 -5.41
CA VAL A 86 -9.18 3.51 -6.09
C VAL A 86 -8.56 2.31 -5.39
N PHE A 87 -8.55 2.31 -4.06
CA PHE A 87 -8.05 1.21 -3.24
C PHE A 87 -8.75 -0.11 -3.54
N GLY A 88 -10.09 -0.10 -3.62
CA GLY A 88 -10.87 -1.29 -3.95
C GLY A 88 -10.60 -1.86 -5.35
N ARG A 89 -9.98 -1.08 -6.25
CA ARG A 89 -9.55 -1.55 -7.59
C ARG A 89 -8.10 -2.01 -7.63
N LEU A 90 -7.34 -1.77 -6.56
CA LEU A 90 -5.95 -2.21 -6.37
C LEU A 90 -5.90 -3.52 -5.61
N ALA A 91 -6.80 -3.74 -4.65
CA ALA A 91 -6.94 -5.02 -3.97
C ALA A 91 -7.14 -6.14 -5.02
N PRO A 92 -6.22 -7.10 -5.15
CA PRO A 92 -6.37 -8.17 -6.13
C PRO A 92 -7.59 -9.00 -5.76
N THR A 93 -8.47 -9.21 -6.74
CA THR A 93 -9.39 -10.35 -6.69
C THR A 93 -8.54 -11.60 -6.59
N VAL A 94 -8.61 -12.25 -5.42
CA VAL A 94 -8.00 -13.53 -5.06
C VAL A 94 -7.74 -14.39 -6.29
N THR A 95 -6.48 -14.75 -6.54
CA THR A 95 -6.19 -15.97 -7.31
C THR A 95 -5.64 -16.98 -6.32
N PRO A 96 -6.41 -18.01 -5.94
CA PRO A 96 -5.88 -19.09 -5.13
C PRO A 96 -4.70 -19.71 -5.89
N GLN A 97 -3.60 -19.98 -5.19
CA GLN A 97 -2.59 -20.89 -5.70
C GLN A 97 -3.26 -22.28 -5.82
N PRO A 98 -3.16 -22.97 -6.97
CA PRO A 98 -3.62 -24.36 -7.08
C PRO A 98 -2.86 -25.28 -6.14
#